data_AF-A0AAX0VM39-F1
#
_entry.id   AF-A0AAX0VM39-F1
#
_cell.length_a   1.000
_cell.length_b   1.000
_cell.length_c   1.000
_cell.angle_alpha   90.00
_cell.angle_beta   90.00
_cell.angle_gamma   90.00
#
_symmetry.space_group_name_H-M   'P 1'
#
loop_
_entity.id
_entity.type
_entity.pdbx_description
1 polymer ?
#
loop_
_entity_poly.entity_id
_entity_poly.type
_entity_poly.pdbx_seq_one_letter_code
_entity_poly.pdbx_strand_id
1 'polypeptide(L)'
;MRSLMRMRRPRDIAAGVLATVRRADPPVIWGAEPMNGGNFLYLWATAWARRRETGRPWLVRYKPKMEPWLTEFPALRDLTVQEEDVSFRQERTVEWGQQTYQDWFFRDLLDFTRERLLESNGFQARLKQVDRGAVVVNVRRGDYYSDPVHRANFGFDIAGYVRAAVARIPRDEAGRIILVSDDVDWCRENLGFLSAWGDVGTIPGEHDMFNDLAQLAGGRHLVLANSTFSYWGGYLASAMPPSDRPQSVQAPLHFNRLYARGESPLLLPQWQAIPDDAFI
;
A
#
# COMPACT_ATOMS: atom_id res chain seq x y z
N MET A 1 9.26 -11.61 33.52
CA MET A 1 8.09 -12.35 34.06
C MET A 1 7.10 -11.40 34.69
N ARG A 2 6.01 -11.08 33.99
CA ARG A 2 4.68 -10.78 34.53
C ARG A 2 3.70 -10.93 33.36
N SER A 3 3.20 -12.15 33.22
CA SER A 3 2.11 -12.49 32.31
C SER A 3 0.87 -11.75 32.80
N LEU A 4 0.50 -10.65 32.13
CA LEU A 4 -0.85 -10.12 32.24
C LEU A 4 -1.76 -11.09 31.51
N MET A 5 -2.34 -12.01 32.29
CA MET A 5 -3.42 -12.88 31.89
C MET A 5 -4.60 -12.00 31.49
N ARG A 6 -4.65 -11.64 30.21
CA ARG A 6 -5.69 -10.80 29.61
C ARG A 6 -7.01 -11.58 29.76
N MET A 7 -7.90 -11.12 30.64
CA MET A 7 -9.24 -11.70 30.77
C MET A 7 -9.91 -11.70 29.39
N ARG A 8 -10.23 -12.89 28.88
CA ARG A 8 -10.89 -13.07 27.59
C ARG A 8 -12.25 -12.40 27.65
N ARG A 9 -12.52 -11.45 26.74
CA ARG A 9 -13.83 -10.79 26.66
C ARG A 9 -14.88 -11.81 26.20
N PRO A 10 -16.18 -11.63 26.49
CA PRO A 10 -17.25 -12.53 26.03
C PRO A 10 -17.21 -12.79 24.51
N ARG A 11 -16.83 -11.79 23.72
CA ARG A 11 -16.59 -11.91 22.28
C ARG A 11 -15.44 -12.86 21.93
N ASP A 12 -14.38 -12.90 22.73
CA ASP A 12 -13.21 -13.76 22.51
C ASP A 12 -13.56 -15.24 22.81
N ILE A 13 -14.46 -15.47 23.77
CA ILE A 13 -15.00 -16.82 24.09
C ILE A 13 -15.94 -17.28 22.97
N ALA A 14 -16.87 -16.43 22.53
CA ALA A 14 -17.78 -16.73 21.43
C ALA A 14 -17.03 -16.99 20.11
N ALA A 15 -15.98 -16.22 19.82
CA ALA A 15 -15.11 -16.45 18.66
C ALA A 15 -14.39 -17.80 18.74
N GLY A 16 -13.89 -18.18 19.92
CA GLY A 16 -13.25 -19.47 20.15
C GLY A 16 -14.19 -20.67 19.96
N VAL A 17 -15.44 -20.55 20.42
CA VAL A 17 -16.48 -21.58 20.21
C VAL A 17 -16.91 -21.64 18.74
N LEU A 18 -17.03 -20.51 18.04
CA LEU A 18 -17.36 -20.49 16.61
C LEU A 18 -16.23 -21.08 15.75
N ALA A 19 -14.97 -20.90 16.13
CA ALA A 19 -13.81 -21.46 15.43
C ALA A 19 -13.78 -23.00 15.46
N THR A 20 -14.36 -23.65 16.47
CA THR A 20 -14.42 -25.13 16.50
C THR A 20 -15.46 -25.70 15.52
N VAL A 21 -16.46 -24.89 15.13
CA VAL A 21 -17.57 -25.25 14.23
C VAL A 21 -17.31 -24.82 12.78
N ARG A 22 -16.56 -23.73 12.59
CA ARG A 22 -16.26 -23.15 11.27
C ARG A 22 -15.04 -23.79 10.61
N ARG A 23 -15.23 -24.95 10.00
CA ARG A 23 -14.15 -25.74 9.37
C ARG A 23 -14.32 -25.96 7.87
N ALA A 24 -15.37 -25.41 7.25
CA ALA A 24 -15.62 -25.61 5.83
C ALA A 24 -14.69 -24.73 4.97
N ASP A 25 -14.27 -25.28 3.84
CA ASP A 25 -13.51 -24.58 2.82
C ASP A 25 -14.41 -23.84 1.81
N PRO A 26 -13.89 -22.80 1.14
CA PRO A 26 -12.61 -22.14 1.45
C PRO A 26 -12.72 -21.25 2.70
N PRO A 27 -11.64 -21.09 3.49
CA PRO A 27 -11.53 -20.03 4.47
C PRO A 27 -11.67 -18.66 3.79
N VAL A 28 -12.26 -17.72 4.51
CA VAL A 28 -12.51 -16.37 4.00
C VAL A 28 -11.90 -15.34 4.98
N ILE A 29 -11.30 -14.28 4.44
CA ILE A 29 -10.72 -13.17 5.19
C ILE A 29 -11.75 -12.04 5.25
N TRP A 30 -12.21 -11.65 6.45
CA TRP A 30 -13.23 -10.60 6.61
C TRP A 30 -12.67 -9.19 6.48
N GLY A 31 -11.35 -9.06 6.68
CA GLY A 31 -10.63 -7.80 6.83
C GLY A 31 -11.01 -7.08 8.12
N ALA A 32 -10.02 -6.52 8.81
CA ALA A 32 -10.27 -5.61 9.91
C ALA A 32 -11.04 -4.36 9.45
N GLU A 33 -11.55 -3.58 10.40
CA GLU A 33 -12.14 -2.27 10.15
C GLU A 33 -11.45 -1.22 11.05
N PRO A 34 -11.25 0.01 10.57
CA PRO A 34 -11.63 0.53 9.25
C PRO A 34 -10.59 0.21 8.16
N MET A 35 -10.98 -0.42 7.05
CA MET A 35 -10.08 -0.63 5.88
C MET A 35 -10.57 0.12 4.64
N ASN A 36 -9.62 0.73 3.91
CA ASN A 36 -9.90 1.41 2.65
C ASN A 36 -8.67 1.46 1.73
N GLY A 37 -8.87 1.75 0.44
CA GLY A 37 -7.80 1.99 -0.53
C GLY A 37 -6.81 0.82 -0.61
N GLY A 38 -5.51 1.13 -0.58
CA GLY A 38 -4.43 0.15 -0.65
C GLY A 38 -4.42 -0.91 0.46
N ASN A 39 -5.17 -0.70 1.56
CA ASN A 39 -5.32 -1.73 2.58
C ASN A 39 -6.01 -2.99 2.04
N PHE A 40 -6.94 -2.86 1.08
CA PHE A 40 -7.62 -4.02 0.51
C PHE A 40 -6.69 -4.93 -0.30
N LEU A 41 -5.73 -4.35 -1.02
CA LEU A 41 -4.73 -5.09 -1.77
C LEU A 41 -3.92 -6.06 -0.89
N TYR A 42 -3.67 -5.70 0.37
CA TYR A 42 -3.00 -6.60 1.32
C TYR A 42 -3.85 -7.82 1.69
N LEU A 43 -5.17 -7.70 1.75
CA LEU A 43 -6.04 -8.84 2.00
C LEU A 43 -6.00 -9.84 0.83
N TRP A 44 -6.08 -9.33 -0.41
CA TRP A 44 -5.96 -10.19 -1.60
C TRP A 44 -4.57 -10.80 -1.72
N ALA A 45 -3.50 -10.04 -1.44
CA ALA A 45 -2.14 -10.57 -1.42
C ALA A 45 -1.98 -11.69 -0.37
N THR A 46 -2.56 -11.52 0.81
CA THR A 46 -2.54 -12.53 1.88
C THR A 46 -3.30 -13.80 1.47
N ALA A 47 -4.51 -13.66 0.93
CA ALA A 47 -5.28 -14.81 0.43
C ALA A 47 -4.52 -15.54 -0.70
N TRP A 48 -3.92 -14.77 -1.61
CA TRP A 48 -3.14 -15.33 -2.71
C TRP A 48 -1.88 -16.07 -2.22
N ALA A 49 -1.12 -15.47 -1.31
CA ALA A 49 0.11 -16.06 -0.76
C ALA A 49 -0.20 -17.36 0.01
N ARG A 50 -1.21 -17.34 0.89
CA ARG A 50 -1.65 -18.55 1.61
C ARG A 50 -2.12 -19.65 0.66
N ARG A 51 -2.85 -19.30 -0.40
CA ARG A 51 -3.26 -20.26 -1.43
C ARG A 51 -2.08 -20.88 -2.16
N ARG A 52 -1.06 -20.07 -2.48
CA ARG A 52 0.16 -20.54 -3.13
C ARG A 52 1.01 -21.43 -2.23
N GLU A 53 1.15 -21.06 -0.95
CA GLU A 53 1.94 -21.80 0.03
C GLU A 53 1.30 -23.15 0.38
N THR A 54 -0.02 -23.17 0.61
CA THR A 54 -0.71 -24.35 1.16
C THR A 54 -1.46 -25.18 0.12
N GLY A 55 -1.69 -24.64 -1.07
CA GLY A 55 -2.60 -25.21 -2.07
C GLY A 55 -4.09 -25.10 -1.71
N ARG A 56 -4.42 -24.70 -0.47
CA ARG A 56 -5.80 -24.51 0.01
C ARG A 56 -6.37 -23.21 -0.56
N PRO A 57 -7.57 -23.18 -1.14
CA PRO A 57 -8.17 -21.94 -1.61
C PRO A 57 -8.43 -20.97 -0.43
N TRP A 58 -8.26 -19.67 -0.67
CA TRP A 58 -8.58 -18.59 0.28
C TRP A 58 -9.32 -17.48 -0.46
N LEU A 59 -10.32 -16.91 0.18
CA LEU A 59 -11.11 -15.81 -0.37
C LEU A 59 -11.09 -14.59 0.56
N VAL A 60 -11.45 -13.43 0.02
CA VAL A 60 -11.60 -12.16 0.72
C VAL A 60 -13.05 -11.75 0.63
N ARG A 61 -13.63 -11.35 1.76
CA ARG A 61 -15.00 -10.85 1.79
C ARG A 61 -15.11 -9.54 1.02
N TYR A 62 -16.01 -9.50 0.05
CA TYR A 62 -16.35 -8.31 -0.70
C TYR A 62 -16.83 -7.17 0.21
N LYS A 63 -16.44 -5.95 -0.14
CA LYS A 63 -16.99 -4.71 0.42
C LYS A 63 -17.26 -3.75 -0.74
N PRO A 64 -18.33 -2.92 -0.71
CA PRO A 64 -18.63 -2.01 -1.83
C PRO A 64 -17.46 -1.10 -2.25
N LYS A 65 -16.61 -0.68 -1.31
CA LYS A 65 -15.41 0.13 -1.58
C LYS A 65 -14.29 -0.62 -2.32
N MET A 66 -14.39 -1.94 -2.49
CA MET A 66 -13.47 -2.75 -3.29
C MET A 66 -13.80 -2.70 -4.78
N GLU A 67 -15.01 -2.32 -5.18
CA GLU A 67 -15.46 -2.41 -6.57
C GLU A 67 -14.57 -1.63 -7.57
N PRO A 68 -14.05 -0.43 -7.26
CA PRO A 68 -13.09 0.25 -8.12
C PRO A 68 -11.83 -0.60 -8.37
N TRP A 69 -11.30 -1.26 -7.33
CA TRP A 69 -10.13 -2.15 -7.45
C TRP A 69 -10.44 -3.41 -8.25
N LEU A 70 -11.64 -3.99 -8.10
CA LEU A 70 -12.07 -5.15 -8.88
C LEU A 70 -12.37 -4.81 -10.34
N THR A 71 -12.68 -3.56 -10.62
CA THR A 71 -12.84 -3.04 -11.99
C THR A 71 -11.47 -2.83 -12.64
N GLU A 72 -10.54 -2.17 -11.93
CA GLU A 72 -9.20 -1.93 -12.44
C GLU A 72 -8.36 -3.21 -12.52
N PHE A 73 -8.53 -4.15 -11.58
CA PHE A 73 -7.80 -5.41 -11.52
C PHE A 73 -8.78 -6.61 -11.46
N PRO A 74 -9.37 -7.01 -12.60
CA PRO A 74 -10.42 -8.04 -12.64
C PRO A 74 -9.98 -9.40 -12.11
N ALA A 75 -8.68 -9.72 -12.18
CA ALA A 75 -8.12 -10.96 -11.64
C ALA A 75 -8.39 -11.12 -10.14
N LEU A 76 -8.56 -10.02 -9.38
CA LEU A 76 -8.86 -10.08 -7.94
C LEU A 76 -10.24 -10.65 -7.63
N ARG A 77 -11.15 -10.71 -8.61
CA ARG A 77 -12.49 -11.29 -8.42
C ARG A 77 -12.43 -12.78 -8.09
N ASP A 78 -11.42 -13.51 -8.55
CA ASP A 78 -11.26 -14.94 -8.24
C ASP A 78 -10.85 -15.22 -6.77
N LEU A 79 -10.40 -14.18 -6.06
CA LEU A 79 -10.11 -14.18 -4.63
C LEU A 79 -11.23 -13.51 -3.82
N THR A 80 -12.36 -13.14 -4.42
CA THR A 80 -13.38 -12.33 -3.75
C THR A 80 -14.71 -13.08 -3.65
N VAL A 81 -15.39 -12.97 -2.51
CA VAL A 81 -16.69 -13.62 -2.27
C VAL A 81 -17.70 -12.63 -1.69
N GLN A 82 -18.95 -12.69 -2.16
CA GLN A 82 -20.04 -11.92 -1.57
C GLN A 82 -20.38 -12.45 -0.18
N GLU A 83 -20.81 -11.58 0.73
CA GLU A 83 -21.06 -11.98 2.11
C GLU A 83 -22.22 -12.99 2.21
N GLU A 84 -23.25 -12.82 1.37
CA GLU A 84 -24.39 -13.73 1.25
C GLU A 84 -24.02 -15.15 0.77
N ASP A 85 -22.91 -15.28 0.03
CA ASP A 85 -22.42 -16.57 -0.47
C ASP A 85 -21.54 -17.29 0.56
N VAL A 86 -21.19 -16.63 1.67
CA VAL A 86 -20.40 -17.25 2.72
C VAL A 86 -21.28 -18.07 3.67
N SER A 87 -21.12 -19.38 3.60
CA SER A 87 -21.72 -20.32 4.56
C SER A 87 -21.34 -19.99 6.01
N PHE A 88 -22.28 -20.21 6.93
CA PHE A 88 -22.03 -20.12 8.37
C PHE A 88 -20.88 -21.04 8.84
N ARG A 89 -20.65 -22.16 8.12
CA ARG A 89 -19.61 -23.16 8.44
C ARG A 89 -18.22 -22.83 7.89
N GLN A 90 -18.09 -21.84 7.00
CA GLN A 90 -16.77 -21.47 6.48
C GLN A 90 -15.90 -20.85 7.56
N GLU A 91 -14.62 -21.22 7.57
CA GLU A 91 -13.59 -20.62 8.41
C GLU A 91 -13.44 -19.12 8.12
N ARG A 92 -13.22 -18.32 9.17
CA ARG A 92 -13.18 -16.86 9.06
C ARG A 92 -12.03 -16.27 9.86
N THR A 93 -11.23 -15.43 9.22
CA THR A 93 -10.19 -14.62 9.88
C THR A 93 -10.52 -13.14 9.83
N VAL A 94 -10.03 -12.38 10.82
CA VAL A 94 -10.14 -10.91 10.86
C VAL A 94 -8.74 -10.36 11.04
N GLU A 95 -8.20 -9.74 9.99
CA GLU A 95 -6.81 -9.32 9.93
C GLU A 95 -6.63 -8.13 8.99
N TRP A 96 -5.47 -7.46 9.09
CA TRP A 96 -5.08 -6.37 8.19
C TRP A 96 -4.27 -6.86 6.98
N GLY A 97 -3.65 -8.04 7.07
CA GLY A 97 -2.80 -8.62 6.01
C GLY A 97 -1.47 -7.88 5.79
N GLN A 98 -0.97 -7.18 6.81
CA GLN A 98 0.17 -6.24 6.72
C GLN A 98 1.38 -6.71 7.53
N GLN A 99 1.51 -8.01 7.77
CA GLN A 99 2.64 -8.57 8.52
C GLN A 99 3.51 -9.43 7.63
N THR A 100 4.57 -8.83 7.08
CA THR A 100 5.63 -9.54 6.37
C THR A 100 6.20 -10.66 7.24
N TYR A 101 6.48 -11.81 6.62
CA TYR A 101 6.91 -13.07 7.26
C TYR A 101 5.85 -13.78 8.11
N GLN A 102 4.62 -13.25 8.18
CA GLN A 102 3.48 -13.94 8.79
C GLN A 102 2.37 -14.16 7.77
N ASP A 103 2.02 -13.12 7.02
CA ASP A 103 0.96 -13.15 6.02
C ASP A 103 1.50 -13.50 4.63
N TRP A 104 2.72 -13.08 4.33
CA TRP A 104 3.41 -13.24 3.03
C TRP A 104 4.90 -12.89 3.17
N PHE A 105 5.73 -13.38 2.24
CA PHE A 105 7.10 -12.92 2.04
C PHE A 105 7.15 -11.79 1.01
N PHE A 106 8.23 -10.98 1.00
CA PHE A 106 8.40 -9.93 -0.01
C PHE A 106 8.32 -10.44 -1.45
N ARG A 107 8.77 -11.68 -1.68
CA ARG A 107 8.65 -12.33 -2.99
C ARG A 107 7.20 -12.58 -3.38
N ASP A 108 6.37 -13.04 -2.44
CA ASP A 108 4.95 -13.28 -2.70
C ASP A 108 4.24 -11.99 -3.05
N LEU A 109 4.58 -10.88 -2.40
CA LEU A 109 4.00 -9.58 -2.70
C LEU A 109 4.33 -9.14 -4.13
N LEU A 110 5.60 -9.27 -4.55
CA LEU A 110 6.02 -8.93 -5.91
C LEU A 110 5.42 -9.87 -6.97
N ASP A 111 5.30 -11.16 -6.66
CA ASP A 111 4.70 -12.14 -7.57
C ASP A 111 3.18 -11.93 -7.67
N PHE A 112 2.48 -11.65 -6.57
CA PHE A 112 1.08 -11.23 -6.56
C PHE A 112 0.89 -9.98 -7.43
N THR A 113 1.71 -8.95 -7.23
CA THR A 113 1.64 -7.72 -8.02
C THR A 113 1.82 -8.01 -9.51
N ARG A 114 2.78 -8.87 -9.88
CA ARG A 114 3.02 -9.24 -11.28
C ARG A 114 1.84 -10.02 -11.84
N GLU A 115 1.43 -11.11 -11.19
CA GLU A 115 0.45 -12.07 -11.70
C GLU A 115 -1.00 -11.58 -11.62
N ARG A 116 -1.32 -10.61 -10.75
CA ARG A 116 -2.70 -10.18 -10.49
C ARG A 116 -2.98 -8.72 -10.82
N LEU A 117 -1.99 -7.84 -10.71
CA LEU A 117 -2.18 -6.41 -10.93
C LEU A 117 -1.62 -5.97 -12.28
N LEU A 118 -0.37 -6.34 -12.58
CA LEU A 118 0.29 -5.93 -13.84
C LEU A 118 -0.28 -6.65 -15.08
N GLU A 119 -0.97 -7.77 -14.94
CA GLU A 119 -1.69 -8.41 -16.06
C GLU A 119 -3.00 -7.70 -16.44
N SER A 120 -3.43 -6.68 -15.69
CA SER A 120 -4.63 -5.91 -16.06
C SER A 120 -4.40 -5.07 -17.31
N ASN A 121 -5.19 -5.33 -18.37
CA ASN A 121 -5.20 -4.52 -19.58
C ASN A 121 -5.50 -3.03 -19.31
N GLY A 122 -6.41 -2.75 -18.36
CA GLY A 122 -6.77 -1.38 -17.98
C GLY A 122 -5.57 -0.65 -17.37
N PHE A 123 -4.91 -1.29 -16.40
CA PHE A 123 -3.76 -0.70 -15.74
C PHE A 123 -2.55 -0.57 -16.68
N GLN A 124 -2.34 -1.56 -17.56
CA GLN A 124 -1.31 -1.49 -18.60
C GLN A 124 -1.55 -0.34 -19.59
N ALA A 125 -2.81 -0.02 -19.92
CA ALA A 125 -3.11 1.13 -20.75
C ALA A 125 -2.73 2.45 -20.06
N ARG A 126 -2.95 2.56 -18.74
CA ARG A 126 -2.54 3.73 -17.94
C ARG A 126 -1.02 3.84 -17.84
N LEU A 127 -0.31 2.74 -17.60
CA LEU A 127 1.17 2.69 -17.57
C LEU A 127 1.83 3.12 -18.88
N LYS A 128 1.12 3.11 -20.01
CA LYS A 128 1.62 3.65 -21.29
C LYS A 128 1.52 5.16 -21.40
N GLN A 129 0.70 5.80 -20.57
CA GLN A 129 0.46 7.25 -20.57
C GLN A 129 1.33 8.01 -19.55
N VAL A 130 2.04 7.28 -18.68
CA VAL A 130 2.85 7.87 -17.62
C VAL A 130 4.13 8.50 -18.16
N ASP A 131 4.59 9.55 -17.51
CA ASP A 131 5.92 10.08 -17.73
C ASP A 131 6.95 9.19 -17.01
N ARG A 132 7.65 8.35 -17.78
CA ARG A 132 8.69 7.44 -17.28
C ARG A 132 10.00 8.13 -16.93
N GLY A 133 10.20 9.37 -17.38
CA GLY A 133 11.40 10.15 -17.09
C GLY A 133 11.31 10.95 -15.79
N ALA A 134 10.10 11.10 -15.22
CA ALA A 134 9.85 11.96 -14.08
C ALA A 134 10.32 11.36 -12.74
N VAL A 135 10.71 12.25 -11.84
CA VAL A 135 10.70 12.00 -10.39
C VAL A 135 9.27 12.15 -9.90
N VAL A 136 8.70 11.10 -9.33
CA VAL A 136 7.33 11.12 -8.82
C VAL A 136 7.37 11.24 -7.31
N VAL A 137 6.80 12.33 -6.79
CA VAL A 137 6.70 12.61 -5.37
C VAL A 137 5.26 12.41 -4.93
N ASN A 138 5.01 11.34 -4.18
CA ASN A 138 3.70 11.15 -3.57
C ASN A 138 3.65 11.83 -2.20
N VAL A 139 2.59 12.60 -1.99
CA VAL A 139 2.25 13.22 -0.72
C VAL A 139 0.88 12.70 -0.29
N ARG A 140 0.76 12.31 0.98
CA ARG A 140 -0.51 11.94 1.59
C ARG A 140 -0.74 12.83 2.80
N ARG A 141 -1.81 13.63 2.76
CA ARG A 141 -2.27 14.40 3.91
C ARG A 141 -3.50 13.78 4.53
N GLY A 142 -4.61 13.81 3.80
CA GLY A 142 -5.91 13.24 4.18
C GLY A 142 -6.24 13.29 5.67
N ASP A 143 -6.77 12.17 6.15
CA ASP A 143 -7.16 11.91 7.53
C ASP A 143 -6.00 11.88 8.54
N TYR A 144 -4.74 11.80 8.07
CA TYR A 144 -3.58 11.72 8.96
C TYR A 144 -3.30 13.02 9.68
N TYR A 145 -3.69 14.16 9.11
CA TYR A 145 -3.42 15.47 9.71
C TYR A 145 -4.69 16.17 10.20
N SER A 146 -5.88 15.69 9.83
CA SER A 146 -7.14 16.24 10.36
C SER A 146 -7.57 15.61 11.70
N ASP A 147 -7.10 14.40 12.02
CA ASP A 147 -7.35 13.73 13.30
C ASP A 147 -6.07 13.73 14.19
N PRO A 148 -6.13 14.24 15.44
CA PRO A 148 -4.98 14.27 16.34
C PRO A 148 -4.37 12.90 16.66
N VAL A 149 -5.19 11.85 16.74
CA VAL A 149 -4.76 10.46 17.00
C VAL A 149 -4.06 9.90 15.77
N HIS A 150 -4.60 10.12 14.57
CA HIS A 150 -3.90 9.70 13.34
C HIS A 150 -2.59 10.46 13.16
N ARG A 151 -2.56 11.76 13.45
CA ARG A 151 -1.34 12.58 13.37
C ARG A 151 -0.27 12.06 14.33
N ALA A 152 -0.66 11.71 15.56
CA ALA A 152 0.24 11.13 16.54
C ALA A 152 0.82 9.78 16.11
N ASN A 153 0.08 8.97 15.34
CA ASN A 153 0.55 7.63 14.95
C ASN A 153 1.27 7.58 13.60
N PHE A 154 0.87 8.42 12.64
CA PHE A 154 1.30 8.33 11.24
C PHE A 154 1.93 9.61 10.68
N GLY A 155 1.68 10.77 11.30
CA GLY A 155 2.14 12.07 10.82
C GLY A 155 3.63 12.33 11.10
N PHE A 156 4.29 13.03 10.18
CA PHE A 156 5.70 13.44 10.27
C PHE A 156 5.91 14.76 9.49
N ASP A 157 7.12 15.35 9.54
CA ASP A 157 7.43 16.52 8.71
C ASP A 157 7.54 16.13 7.23
N ILE A 158 6.42 16.26 6.50
CA ILE A 158 6.36 15.94 5.07
C ILE A 158 7.36 16.78 4.27
N ALA A 159 7.49 18.08 4.54
CA ALA A 159 8.35 18.96 3.75
C ALA A 159 9.83 18.64 3.99
N GLY A 160 10.21 18.40 5.25
CA GLY A 160 11.53 17.91 5.63
C GLY A 160 11.84 16.56 4.97
N TYR A 161 10.91 15.60 5.05
CA TYR A 161 11.08 14.28 4.45
C TYR A 161 11.26 14.35 2.93
N VAL A 162 10.39 15.08 2.22
CA VAL A 162 10.50 15.24 0.77
C VAL A 162 11.83 15.88 0.41
N ARG A 163 12.29 16.88 1.18
CA ARG A 163 13.61 17.49 0.98
C ARG A 163 14.74 16.47 1.14
N ALA A 164 14.70 15.66 2.21
CA ALA A 164 15.70 14.63 2.47
C ALA A 164 15.68 13.50 1.42
N ALA A 165 14.50 13.11 0.94
CA ALA A 165 14.33 12.06 -0.07
C ALA A 165 14.83 12.52 -1.44
N VAL A 166 14.39 13.69 -1.92
CA VAL A 166 14.83 14.23 -3.21
C VAL A 166 16.32 14.55 -3.20
N ALA A 167 16.91 14.91 -2.05
CA ALA A 167 18.35 15.09 -1.90
C ALA A 167 19.21 13.86 -2.28
N ARG A 168 18.62 12.67 -2.31
CA ARG A 168 19.29 11.41 -2.68
C ARG A 168 19.16 11.06 -4.17
N ILE A 169 18.44 11.87 -4.95
CA ILE A 169 18.28 11.69 -6.39
C ILE A 169 19.34 12.55 -7.12
N PRO A 170 20.04 12.02 -8.13
CA PRO A 170 20.99 12.81 -8.91
C PRO A 170 20.32 14.01 -9.57
N ARG A 171 20.98 15.18 -9.49
CA ARG A 171 20.41 16.47 -9.93
C ARG A 171 20.07 16.48 -11.42
N ASP A 172 20.88 15.84 -12.24
CA ASP A 172 20.71 15.71 -13.69
C ASP A 172 19.57 14.74 -14.08
N GLU A 173 19.06 13.95 -13.14
CA GLU A 173 17.94 13.03 -13.32
C GLU A 173 16.61 13.59 -12.79
N ALA A 174 16.64 14.74 -12.12
CA ALA A 174 15.48 15.38 -11.49
C ALA A 174 14.81 16.48 -12.33
N GLY A 175 15.08 16.52 -13.65
CA GLY A 175 14.63 17.62 -14.54
C GLY A 175 13.10 17.81 -14.64
N ARG A 176 12.32 16.77 -14.33
CA ARG A 176 10.85 16.80 -14.28
C ARG A 176 10.37 16.14 -13.00
N ILE A 177 9.52 16.83 -12.25
CA ILE A 177 8.93 16.37 -10.98
C ILE A 177 7.42 16.36 -11.10
N ILE A 178 6.79 15.21 -10.82
CA ILE A 178 5.35 15.06 -10.78
C ILE A 178 4.89 14.86 -9.34
N LEU A 179 4.04 15.76 -8.87
CA LEU A 179 3.36 15.66 -7.59
C LEU A 179 2.09 14.82 -7.74
N VAL A 180 1.97 13.78 -6.92
CA VAL A 180 0.76 12.97 -6.75
C VAL A 180 0.28 13.18 -5.31
N SER A 181 -0.88 13.80 -5.12
CA SER A 181 -1.34 14.18 -3.77
C SER A 181 -2.86 14.26 -3.69
N ASP A 182 -3.39 13.93 -2.52
CA ASP A 182 -4.79 14.21 -2.16
C ASP A 182 -5.03 15.68 -1.74
N ASP A 183 -3.96 16.47 -1.64
CA ASP A 183 -3.97 17.90 -1.34
C ASP A 183 -2.85 18.59 -2.16
N VAL A 184 -3.17 18.94 -3.41
CA VAL A 184 -2.22 19.56 -4.35
C VAL A 184 -1.89 21.00 -3.93
N ASP A 185 -2.86 21.74 -3.41
CA ASP A 185 -2.65 23.14 -3.02
C ASP A 185 -1.67 23.24 -1.85
N TRP A 186 -1.79 22.35 -0.86
CA TRP A 186 -0.78 22.28 0.19
C TRP A 186 0.61 21.96 -0.36
N CYS A 187 0.72 21.08 -1.35
CA CYS A 187 2.02 20.78 -1.96
C CYS A 187 2.63 22.01 -2.62
N ARG A 188 1.83 22.82 -3.34
CA ARG A 188 2.30 24.06 -3.95
C ARG A 188 2.81 25.06 -2.91
N GLU A 189 2.11 25.18 -1.80
CA GLU A 189 2.47 26.08 -0.70
C GLU A 189 3.72 25.62 0.07
N ASN A 190 3.90 24.31 0.27
CA ASN A 190 4.90 23.78 1.22
C ASN A 190 6.11 23.14 0.53
N LEU A 191 6.00 22.77 -0.75
CA LEU A 191 7.05 22.10 -1.52
C LEU A 191 7.62 22.96 -2.65
N GLY A 192 7.44 24.29 -2.59
CA GLY A 192 7.96 25.23 -3.60
C GLY A 192 9.49 25.13 -3.83
N PHE A 193 10.24 24.61 -2.85
CA PHE A 193 11.67 24.34 -2.98
C PHE A 193 12.02 23.29 -4.06
N LEU A 194 11.06 22.49 -4.51
CA LEU A 194 11.27 21.51 -5.60
C LEU A 194 11.54 22.19 -6.94
N SER A 195 11.12 23.45 -7.13
CA SER A 195 11.44 24.23 -8.33
C SER A 195 12.95 24.45 -8.53
N ALA A 196 13.75 24.34 -7.47
CA ALA A 196 15.22 24.36 -7.56
C ALA A 196 15.82 23.02 -8.03
N TRP A 197 15.01 21.98 -8.20
CA TRP A 197 15.43 20.64 -8.65
C TRP A 197 15.02 20.37 -10.10
N GLY A 198 13.82 20.77 -10.50
CA GLY A 198 13.32 20.59 -11.86
C GLY A 198 11.97 21.25 -12.06
N ASP A 199 11.40 21.03 -13.25
CA ASP A 199 10.06 21.51 -13.59
C ASP A 199 9.00 20.72 -12.81
N VAL A 200 8.22 21.41 -11.97
CA VAL A 200 7.26 20.79 -11.05
C VAL A 200 5.85 20.90 -11.61
N GLY A 201 5.17 19.76 -11.74
CA GLY A 201 3.78 19.69 -12.18
C GLY A 201 2.97 18.62 -11.46
N THR A 202 1.70 18.49 -11.84
CA THR A 202 0.82 17.37 -11.46
C THR A 202 0.46 16.57 -12.70
N ILE A 203 -0.18 15.42 -12.52
CA ILE A 203 -0.76 14.66 -13.62
C ILE A 203 -1.83 15.53 -14.32
N PRO A 204 -1.83 15.61 -15.66
CA PRO A 204 -2.86 16.33 -16.40
C PRO A 204 -4.19 15.53 -16.43
N GLY A 205 -5.31 16.24 -16.48
CA GLY A 205 -6.65 15.66 -16.60
C GLY A 205 -7.40 15.54 -15.28
N GLU A 206 -8.52 14.82 -15.29
CA GLU A 206 -9.31 14.56 -14.09
C GLU A 206 -8.55 13.65 -13.12
N HIS A 207 -8.70 13.93 -11.83
CA HIS A 207 -8.06 13.16 -10.77
C HIS A 207 -8.70 11.77 -10.66
N ASP A 208 -7.95 10.75 -11.07
CA ASP A 208 -8.31 9.34 -10.96
C ASP A 208 -7.21 8.59 -10.20
N MET A 209 -7.60 7.89 -9.13
CA MET A 209 -6.64 7.19 -8.26
C MET A 209 -5.80 6.15 -9.02
N PHE A 210 -6.32 5.59 -10.12
CA PHE A 210 -5.56 4.61 -10.89
C PHE A 210 -4.58 5.27 -11.87
N ASN A 211 -4.84 6.50 -12.31
CA ASN A 211 -3.84 7.31 -13.03
C ASN A 211 -2.72 7.73 -12.07
N ASP A 212 -3.08 8.13 -10.84
CA ASP A 212 -2.11 8.43 -9.78
C ASP A 212 -1.24 7.21 -9.46
N LEU A 213 -1.87 6.04 -9.29
CA LEU A 213 -1.17 4.79 -9.00
C LEU A 213 -0.27 4.37 -10.16
N ALA A 214 -0.72 4.53 -11.41
CA ALA A 214 0.08 4.24 -12.59
C ALA A 214 1.29 5.17 -12.69
N GLN A 215 1.11 6.49 -12.53
CA GLN A 215 2.21 7.43 -12.57
C GLN A 215 3.20 7.19 -11.43
N LEU A 216 2.71 6.88 -10.23
CA LEU A 216 3.56 6.49 -9.11
C LEU A 216 4.32 5.20 -9.38
N ALA A 217 3.75 4.24 -10.10
CA ALA A 217 4.46 3.02 -10.46
C ALA A 217 5.48 3.22 -11.60
N GLY A 218 5.23 4.16 -12.50
CA GLY A 218 5.97 4.33 -13.75
C GLY A 218 7.12 5.32 -13.75
N GLY A 219 7.29 6.12 -12.69
CA GLY A 219 8.33 7.14 -12.60
C GLY A 219 9.76 6.59 -12.56
N ARG A 220 10.74 7.39 -12.98
CA ARG A 220 12.18 7.06 -12.95
C ARG A 220 12.69 6.94 -11.52
N HIS A 221 12.28 7.87 -10.66
CA HIS A 221 12.56 7.86 -9.22
C HIS A 221 11.28 8.09 -8.46
N LEU A 222 11.09 7.39 -7.35
CA LEU A 222 9.85 7.43 -6.58
C LEU A 222 10.12 7.90 -5.16
N VAL A 223 9.55 9.02 -4.75
CA VAL A 223 9.48 9.44 -3.35
C VAL A 223 8.11 9.06 -2.82
N LEU A 224 8.05 7.96 -2.07
CA LEU A 224 6.81 7.41 -1.52
C LEU A 224 6.36 8.19 -0.28
N ALA A 225 5.05 8.30 -0.06
CA ALA A 225 4.48 8.77 1.20
C ALA A 225 4.39 7.65 2.24
N ASN A 226 4.20 8.02 3.51
CA ASN A 226 3.73 7.09 4.53
C ASN A 226 2.26 6.73 4.27
N SER A 227 2.01 5.79 3.35
CA SER A 227 0.67 5.45 2.90
C SER A 227 0.69 4.08 2.23
N THR A 228 -0.29 3.23 2.52
CA THR A 228 -0.42 1.95 1.82
C THR A 228 -0.61 2.14 0.32
N PHE A 229 -1.34 3.17 -0.10
CA PHE A 229 -1.49 3.51 -1.52
C PHE A 229 -0.12 3.79 -2.16
N SER A 230 0.74 4.55 -1.47
CA SER A 230 2.07 4.86 -1.98
C SER A 230 2.95 3.63 -2.09
N TYR A 231 2.90 2.73 -1.08
CA TYR A 231 3.67 1.51 -1.09
C TYR A 231 3.24 0.56 -2.21
N TRP A 232 1.94 0.48 -2.52
CA TRP A 232 1.47 -0.29 -3.68
C TRP A 232 2.00 0.24 -5.01
N GLY A 233 2.12 1.57 -5.17
CA GLY A 233 2.83 2.16 -6.30
C GLY A 233 4.28 1.68 -6.40
N GLY A 234 5.00 1.67 -5.27
CA GLY A 234 6.36 1.13 -5.20
C GLY A 234 6.44 -0.38 -5.51
N TYR A 235 5.49 -1.19 -5.04
CA TYR A 235 5.47 -2.63 -5.34
C TYR A 235 5.20 -2.90 -6.82
N LEU A 236 4.26 -2.17 -7.42
CA LEU A 236 4.00 -2.20 -8.86
C LEU A 236 5.26 -1.85 -9.64
N ALA A 237 5.94 -0.76 -9.26
CA ALA A 237 7.20 -0.34 -9.84
C ALA A 237 8.29 -1.43 -9.73
N SER A 238 8.40 -2.06 -8.56
CA SER A 238 9.43 -3.07 -8.28
C SER A 238 9.14 -4.43 -8.93
N ALA A 239 7.87 -4.74 -9.23
CA ALA A 239 7.45 -5.99 -9.84
C ALA A 239 7.60 -6.02 -11.37
N MET A 240 7.74 -4.85 -12.00
CA MET A 240 7.94 -4.68 -13.45
C MET A 240 9.24 -5.35 -13.97
N PRO A 241 9.37 -5.57 -15.30
CA PRO A 241 10.61 -6.02 -15.92
C PRO A 241 11.80 -5.13 -15.55
N PRO A 242 13.03 -5.66 -15.40
CA PRO A 242 14.18 -4.87 -14.97
C PRO A 242 14.44 -3.59 -15.77
N SER A 243 14.14 -3.58 -17.08
CA SER A 243 14.27 -2.40 -17.95
C SER A 243 13.32 -1.24 -17.60
N ASP A 244 12.20 -1.57 -16.94
CA ASP A 244 11.08 -0.66 -16.70
C ASP A 244 10.97 -0.27 -15.21
N ARG A 245 11.87 -0.80 -14.37
CA ARG A 245 11.91 -0.49 -12.94
C ARG A 245 12.45 0.92 -12.70
N PRO A 246 12.01 1.59 -11.62
CA PRO A 246 12.62 2.84 -11.20
C PRO A 246 14.10 2.63 -10.85
N GLN A 247 14.91 3.65 -11.10
CA GLN A 247 16.31 3.66 -10.70
C GLN A 247 16.47 3.76 -9.18
N SER A 248 15.52 4.43 -8.50
CA SER A 248 15.49 4.48 -7.04
C SER A 248 14.08 4.64 -6.50
N VAL A 249 13.85 4.07 -5.31
CA VAL A 249 12.62 4.27 -4.53
C VAL A 249 13.01 4.72 -3.14
N GLN A 250 12.61 5.93 -2.76
CA GLN A 250 12.73 6.48 -1.42
C GLN A 250 11.42 6.27 -0.67
N ALA A 251 11.49 5.75 0.55
CA ALA A 251 10.32 5.55 1.40
C ALA A 251 10.64 5.95 2.84
N PRO A 252 9.65 6.44 3.63
CA PRO A 252 9.90 6.70 5.05
C PRO A 252 10.19 5.38 5.75
N LEU A 253 11.23 5.34 6.58
CA LEU A 253 11.53 4.18 7.42
C LEU A 253 10.35 3.84 8.34
N HIS A 254 9.71 4.90 8.81
CA HIS A 254 8.53 4.88 9.64
C HIS A 254 7.26 4.61 8.83
N PHE A 255 6.38 3.74 9.37
CA PHE A 255 5.00 3.64 8.90
C PHE A 255 3.98 3.89 10.02
N ASN A 256 4.15 3.26 11.20
CA ASN A 256 3.28 3.46 12.35
C ASN A 256 4.08 3.48 13.66
N ARG A 257 3.81 4.43 14.56
CA ARG A 257 4.55 4.61 15.82
C ARG A 257 4.29 3.48 16.82
N LEU A 258 3.32 2.62 16.52
CA LEU A 258 2.97 1.43 17.29
C LEU A 258 3.84 0.21 16.95
N TYR A 259 4.66 0.24 15.90
CA TYR A 259 5.59 -0.85 15.63
C TYR A 259 6.71 -0.87 16.67
N ALA A 260 6.94 -2.04 17.27
CA ALA A 260 7.85 -2.22 18.42
C ALA A 260 9.30 -1.81 18.16
N ARG A 261 9.71 -1.70 16.88
CA ARG A 261 11.05 -1.29 16.46
C ARG A 261 11.06 -0.02 15.59
N GLY A 262 9.92 0.65 15.40
CA GLY A 262 9.78 1.84 14.55
C GLY A 262 9.85 1.60 13.03
N GLU A 263 10.50 0.53 12.59
CA GLU A 263 10.62 0.17 11.17
C GLU A 263 9.30 -0.37 10.59
N SER A 264 8.96 0.06 9.39
CA SER A 264 7.81 -0.44 8.64
C SER A 264 8.07 -1.85 8.11
N PRO A 265 7.22 -2.86 8.42
CA PRO A 265 7.37 -4.20 7.87
C PRO A 265 7.10 -4.26 6.36
N LEU A 266 6.54 -3.18 5.79
CA LEU A 266 6.09 -3.09 4.42
C LEU A 266 7.20 -2.59 3.46
N LEU A 267 8.37 -2.20 3.97
CA LEU A 267 9.46 -1.72 3.13
C LEU A 267 10.15 -2.88 2.42
N LEU A 268 10.19 -2.83 1.09
CA LEU A 268 11.00 -3.78 0.34
C LEU A 268 12.50 -3.56 0.65
N PRO A 269 13.31 -4.62 0.82
CA PRO A 269 14.73 -4.48 1.17
C PRO A 269 15.55 -3.65 0.17
N GLN A 270 15.14 -3.61 -1.10
CA GLN A 270 15.82 -2.82 -2.13
C GLN A 270 15.45 -1.33 -2.14
N TRP A 271 14.44 -0.90 -1.37
CA TRP A 271 14.09 0.52 -1.27
C TRP A 271 15.03 1.25 -0.32
N GLN A 272 15.25 2.54 -0.59
CA GLN A 272 16.02 3.42 0.27
C GLN A 272 15.09 3.97 1.36
N ALA A 273 15.21 3.41 2.56
CA ALA A 273 14.49 3.92 3.72
C ALA A 273 15.11 5.24 4.20
N ILE A 274 14.29 6.27 4.39
CA ILE A 274 14.68 7.57 4.94
C ILE A 274 14.36 7.56 6.44
N PRO A 275 15.36 7.60 7.33
CA PRO A 275 15.13 7.60 8.77
C PRO A 275 14.61 8.96 9.24
N ASP A 276 13.85 8.94 10.33
CA ASP A 276 13.17 10.13 10.88
C ASP A 276 14.16 11.25 11.25
N ASP A 277 15.35 10.91 11.75
CA ASP A 277 16.40 11.86 12.10
C ASP A 277 17.00 12.62 10.90
N ALA A 278 16.74 12.18 9.67
CA ALA A 278 17.15 12.89 8.46
C ALA A 278 16.26 14.09 8.13
N PHE A 279 15.12 14.26 8.82
CA PHE A 279 14.14 15.31 8.53
C PHE A 279 13.38 15.84 9.76
N ILE A 280 13.86 15.55 10.97
CA ILE A 280 13.39 16.17 12.22
C ILE A 280 14.25 17.39 12.57
#